data_AF-A0A8J4CVP8-F1
#
_entry.id   AF-A0A8J4CVP8-F1
#
_cell.length_a   1.000
_cell.length_b   1.000
_cell.length_c   1.000
_cell.angle_alpha   90.00
_cell.angle_beta   90.00
_cell.angle_gamma   90.00
#
_symmetry.space_group_name_H-M   'P 1'
#
loop_
_entity.id
_entity.type
_entity.pdbx_description
1 polymer ?
#
loop_
_entity_poly.entity_id
_entity_poly.type
_entity_poly.pdbx_seq_one_letter_code
_entity_poly.pdbx_strand_id
1 'polypeptide(L)'
;MEGVLNTAQTILTGYDVTLQRQIRSEERAWRAEDLAYRQHEREVASQELQFMLEERTFLAAQIQQAHVDNARALWQRFVNRNRTEVQEKAEQLKALSALAALLAGFALVSFLEFQFVVDADYNRALLPLFALTTSITVGVEVAAVVLCSLMLASIMRVGKMYVSEQEEAEFMHQCHVFVSQYRPGHRPPAPVRTFAAYWAHRCEGEWSTAFRLFTIGVPCFFVNLALAGWIKFHQASTPTAASLVTCCMGIALMWNLYTHYKWGKYLLQDEAAEQDAGLRLTQPPVGLPFDWYLPQVGMLDVPLQRSLTANHAQRLSNAGRSQAPTIAHETEENGVDCSDTTDGD
;
A
#
# COMPACT_ATOMS: atom_id res chain seq x y z
N MET A 1 90.46 -54.98 -41.68
CA MET A 1 89.42 -53.93 -41.82
C MET A 1 88.03 -54.43 -41.42
N GLU A 2 87.71 -55.71 -41.58
CA GLU A 2 86.37 -56.26 -41.27
C GLU A 2 85.96 -56.18 -39.79
N GLY A 3 86.91 -56.34 -38.85
CA GLY A 3 86.60 -56.24 -37.41
C GLY A 3 86.18 -54.84 -36.94
N VAL A 4 86.67 -53.78 -37.60
CA VAL A 4 86.31 -52.38 -37.32
C VAL A 4 84.92 -52.04 -37.89
N LEU A 5 84.57 -52.66 -39.01
CA LEU A 5 83.25 -52.53 -39.63
C LEU A 5 82.16 -53.19 -38.79
N ASN A 6 82.42 -54.39 -38.25
CA ASN A 6 81.47 -55.08 -37.36
C ASN A 6 81.27 -54.36 -36.02
N THR A 7 82.32 -53.80 -35.43
CA THR A 7 82.17 -53.00 -34.19
C THR A 7 81.44 -51.69 -34.44
N ALA A 8 81.73 -50.99 -35.55
CA ALA A 8 80.98 -49.79 -35.94
C ALA A 8 79.49 -50.10 -36.18
N GLN A 9 79.17 -51.20 -36.85
CA GLN A 9 77.78 -51.63 -37.09
C GLN A 9 77.06 -52.05 -35.79
N THR A 10 77.77 -52.66 -34.84
CA THR A 10 77.21 -53.00 -33.52
C THR A 10 76.95 -51.74 -32.68
N ILE A 11 77.83 -50.74 -32.74
CA ILE A 11 77.63 -49.45 -32.06
C ILE A 11 76.46 -48.68 -32.69
N LEU A 12 76.33 -48.68 -34.02
CA LEU A 12 75.22 -48.04 -34.73
C LEU A 12 73.88 -48.68 -34.37
N THR A 13 73.80 -50.01 -34.38
CA THR A 13 72.58 -50.75 -34.02
C THR A 13 72.24 -50.60 -32.53
N GLY A 14 73.23 -50.56 -31.64
CA GLY A 14 73.02 -50.25 -30.23
C GLY A 14 72.47 -48.83 -30.01
N TYR A 15 73.02 -47.86 -30.73
CA TYR A 15 72.53 -46.48 -30.73
C TYR A 15 71.09 -46.39 -31.25
N ASP A 16 70.77 -47.04 -32.38
CA ASP A 16 69.42 -47.14 -32.93
C ASP A 16 68.43 -47.76 -31.93
N VAL A 17 68.81 -48.82 -31.21
CA VAL A 17 67.95 -49.46 -30.20
C VAL A 17 67.70 -48.53 -29.01
N THR A 18 68.72 -47.81 -28.54
CA THR A 18 68.55 -46.83 -27.44
C THR A 18 67.69 -45.64 -27.86
N LEU A 19 67.91 -45.11 -29.07
CA LEU A 19 67.11 -44.04 -29.65
C LEU A 19 65.65 -44.48 -29.82
N GLN A 20 65.42 -45.68 -30.37
CA GLN A 20 64.08 -46.22 -30.58
C GLN A 20 63.36 -46.53 -29.26
N ARG A 21 64.11 -46.87 -28.19
CA ARG A 21 63.57 -47.03 -26.84
C ARG A 21 63.17 -45.68 -26.24
N GLN A 22 63.98 -44.64 -26.45
CA GLN A 22 63.72 -43.28 -25.99
C GLN A 22 62.49 -42.68 -26.70
N ILE A 23 62.41 -42.82 -28.02
CA ILE A 23 61.23 -42.43 -28.82
C ILE A 23 59.97 -43.14 -28.30
N ARG A 24 60.05 -44.45 -28.01
CA ARG A 24 58.91 -45.21 -27.46
C ARG A 24 58.55 -44.84 -26.01
N SER A 25 59.47 -44.32 -25.20
CA SER A 25 59.13 -43.77 -23.88
C SER A 25 58.49 -42.39 -23.99
N GLU A 26 59.00 -41.54 -24.88
CA GLU A 26 58.44 -40.21 -25.16
C GLU A 26 57.04 -40.33 -25.75
N GLU A 27 56.81 -41.26 -26.68
CA GLU A 27 55.49 -41.51 -27.26
C GLU A 27 54.47 -42.02 -26.22
N ARG A 28 54.93 -42.80 -25.23
CA ARG A 28 54.08 -43.23 -24.10
C ARG A 28 53.77 -42.09 -23.14
N ALA A 29 54.75 -41.21 -22.88
CA ALA A 29 54.55 -40.01 -22.07
C ALA A 29 53.56 -39.05 -22.73
N TRP A 30 53.74 -38.77 -24.02
CA TRP A 30 52.82 -37.95 -24.82
C TRP A 30 51.40 -38.52 -24.85
N ARG A 31 51.25 -39.84 -25.02
CA ARG A 31 49.94 -40.49 -24.96
C ARG A 31 49.30 -40.40 -23.58
N ALA A 32 50.08 -40.50 -22.52
CA ALA A 32 49.58 -40.35 -21.15
C ALA A 32 49.12 -38.90 -20.88
N GLU A 33 49.90 -37.91 -21.32
CA GLU A 33 49.57 -36.49 -21.22
C GLU A 33 48.32 -36.12 -22.05
N ASP A 34 48.21 -36.61 -23.28
CA ASP A 34 47.03 -36.40 -24.15
C ASP A 34 45.77 -37.03 -23.55
N LEU A 35 45.88 -38.24 -22.95
CA LEU A 35 44.78 -38.86 -22.23
C LEU A 35 44.36 -38.07 -20.99
N ALA A 36 45.34 -37.58 -20.20
CA ALA A 36 45.08 -36.75 -19.04
C ALA A 36 44.44 -35.41 -19.42
N TYR A 37 44.91 -34.78 -20.51
CA TYR A 37 44.35 -33.55 -21.05
C TYR A 37 42.89 -33.73 -21.46
N ARG A 38 42.56 -34.81 -22.19
CA ARG A 38 41.16 -35.10 -22.57
C ARG A 38 40.27 -35.42 -21.38
N GLN A 39 40.80 -36.04 -20.34
CA GLN A 39 40.06 -36.25 -19.09
C GLN A 39 39.76 -34.91 -18.42
N HIS A 40 40.76 -34.05 -18.31
CA HIS A 40 40.60 -32.70 -17.77
C HIS A 40 39.59 -31.86 -18.57
N GLU A 41 39.64 -31.88 -19.92
CA GLU A 41 38.65 -31.20 -20.76
C GLU A 41 37.22 -31.68 -20.50
N ARG A 42 37.03 -33.00 -20.31
CA ARG A 42 35.71 -33.55 -19.96
C ARG A 42 35.25 -33.10 -18.58
N GLU A 43 36.15 -33.05 -17.62
CA GLU A 43 35.87 -32.58 -16.26
C GLU A 43 35.47 -31.09 -16.29
N VAL A 44 36.24 -30.25 -16.98
CA VAL A 44 35.92 -28.82 -17.17
C VAL A 44 34.57 -28.66 -17.85
N ALA A 45 34.33 -29.37 -18.95
CA ALA A 45 33.03 -29.31 -19.65
C ALA A 45 31.86 -29.75 -18.74
N SER A 46 32.08 -30.74 -17.88
CA SER A 46 31.05 -31.19 -16.92
C SER A 46 30.78 -30.17 -15.82
N GLN A 47 31.81 -29.47 -15.34
CA GLN A 47 31.70 -28.41 -14.34
C GLN A 47 31.02 -27.17 -14.92
N GLU A 48 31.36 -26.79 -16.16
CA GLU A 48 30.69 -25.70 -16.87
C GLU A 48 29.19 -26.00 -17.05
N LEU A 49 28.83 -27.23 -17.42
CA LEU A 49 27.44 -27.65 -17.51
C LEU A 49 26.72 -27.53 -16.16
N GLN A 50 27.35 -27.98 -15.07
CA GLN A 50 26.78 -27.90 -13.72
C GLN A 50 26.55 -26.43 -13.31
N PHE A 51 27.54 -25.57 -13.53
CA PHE A 51 27.44 -24.14 -13.25
C PHE A 51 26.28 -23.50 -14.02
N MET A 52 26.15 -23.80 -15.31
CA MET A 52 25.06 -23.27 -16.15
C MET A 52 23.68 -23.75 -15.69
N LEU A 53 23.58 -24.98 -15.16
CA LEU A 53 22.33 -25.50 -14.60
C LEU A 53 21.99 -24.81 -13.28
N GLU A 54 22.97 -24.65 -12.39
CA GLU A 54 22.81 -23.94 -11.12
C GLU A 54 22.38 -22.49 -11.36
N GLU A 55 23.02 -21.78 -12.29
CA GLU A 55 22.67 -20.41 -12.65
C GLU A 55 21.22 -20.31 -13.13
N ARG A 56 20.77 -21.24 -13.98
CA ARG A 56 19.36 -21.29 -14.42
C ARG A 56 18.40 -21.50 -13.27
N THR A 57 18.71 -22.40 -12.33
CA THR A 57 17.86 -22.63 -11.15
C THR A 57 17.82 -21.41 -10.23
N PHE A 58 18.96 -20.74 -10.06
CA PHE A 58 19.08 -19.53 -9.26
C PHE A 58 18.27 -18.37 -9.86
N LEU A 59 18.36 -18.16 -11.18
CA LEU A 59 17.58 -17.15 -11.88
C LEU A 59 16.08 -17.43 -11.80
N ALA A 60 15.67 -18.70 -11.97
CA ALA A 60 14.26 -19.09 -11.83
C ALA A 60 13.73 -18.80 -10.41
N ALA A 61 14.51 -19.13 -9.38
CA ALA A 61 14.16 -18.84 -7.98
C ALA A 61 14.06 -17.32 -7.72
N GLN A 62 14.99 -16.52 -8.26
CA GLN A 62 14.93 -15.06 -8.15
C GLN A 62 13.69 -14.46 -8.80
N ILE A 63 13.31 -14.93 -9.99
CA ILE A 63 12.11 -14.46 -10.68
C ILE A 63 10.86 -14.78 -9.85
N GLN A 64 10.78 -16.00 -9.30
CA GLN A 64 9.67 -16.40 -8.43
C GLN A 64 9.59 -15.53 -7.17
N GLN A 65 10.72 -15.26 -6.54
CA GLN A 65 10.78 -14.39 -5.36
C GLN A 65 10.32 -12.96 -5.70
N ALA A 66 10.78 -12.42 -6.83
CA ALA A 66 10.36 -11.09 -7.30
C ALA A 66 8.84 -11.01 -7.55
N HIS A 67 8.20 -12.08 -8.05
CA HIS A 67 6.75 -12.12 -8.19
C HIS A 67 6.01 -12.07 -6.85
N VAL A 68 6.51 -12.79 -5.84
CA VAL A 68 5.95 -12.76 -4.48
C VAL A 68 6.10 -11.37 -3.86
N ASP A 69 7.27 -10.75 -3.99
CA ASP A 69 7.54 -9.43 -3.44
C ASP A 69 6.70 -8.34 -4.13
N ASN A 70 6.50 -8.43 -5.45
CA ASN A 70 5.60 -7.56 -6.19
C ASN A 70 4.14 -7.72 -5.75
N ALA A 71 3.68 -8.95 -5.53
CA ALA A 71 2.33 -9.21 -5.02
C ALA A 71 2.14 -8.62 -3.61
N ARG A 72 3.12 -8.78 -2.71
CA ARG A 72 3.10 -8.16 -1.37
C ARG A 72 3.08 -6.64 -1.43
N ALA A 73 3.92 -6.04 -2.28
CA ALA A 73 3.96 -4.59 -2.44
C ALA A 73 2.60 -4.04 -2.91
N LEU A 74 1.95 -4.75 -3.82
CA LEU A 74 0.64 -4.39 -4.33
C LEU A 74 -0.46 -4.59 -3.27
N TRP A 75 -0.42 -5.67 -2.49
CA TRP A 75 -1.28 -5.87 -1.33
C TRP A 75 -1.14 -4.71 -0.32
N GLN A 76 0.09 -4.35 0.05
CA GLN A 76 0.36 -3.23 0.96
C GLN A 76 -0.22 -1.92 0.46
N ARG A 77 -0.19 -1.65 -0.86
CA ARG A 77 -0.83 -0.47 -1.45
C ARG A 77 -2.35 -0.48 -1.26
N PHE A 78 -3.00 -1.62 -1.48
CA PHE A 78 -4.44 -1.75 -1.25
C PHE A 78 -4.80 -1.57 0.23
N VAL A 79 -4.04 -2.20 1.13
CA VAL A 79 -4.23 -2.06 2.58
C VAL A 79 -4.03 -0.61 3.02
N ASN A 80 -2.96 0.05 2.57
CA ASN A 80 -2.70 1.45 2.89
C ASN A 80 -3.79 2.37 2.35
N ARG A 81 -4.25 2.14 1.13
CA ARG A 81 -5.36 2.91 0.55
C ARG A 81 -6.65 2.73 1.36
N ASN A 82 -7.04 1.49 1.64
CA ASN A 82 -8.21 1.19 2.48
C ASN A 82 -8.09 1.84 3.87
N ARG A 83 -6.91 1.83 4.48
CA ARG A 83 -6.66 2.47 5.79
C ARG A 83 -6.85 3.99 5.72
N THR A 84 -6.31 4.64 4.69
CA THR A 84 -6.47 6.08 4.48
C THR A 84 -7.93 6.44 4.25
N GLU A 85 -8.64 5.71 3.37
CA GLU A 85 -10.08 5.93 3.11
C GLU A 85 -10.91 5.78 4.40
N VAL A 86 -10.64 4.73 5.20
CA VAL A 86 -11.29 4.53 6.50
C VAL A 86 -11.04 5.70 7.44
N GLN A 87 -9.79 6.18 7.51
CA GLN A 87 -9.41 7.28 8.39
C GLN A 87 -10.10 8.58 7.96
N GLU A 88 -10.11 8.89 6.67
CA GLU A 88 -10.76 10.09 6.12
C GLU A 88 -12.27 10.10 6.42
N LYS A 89 -12.98 9.01 6.13
CA LYS A 89 -14.41 8.90 6.45
C LYS A 89 -14.67 8.94 7.95
N ALA A 90 -13.80 8.32 8.76
CA ALA A 90 -13.92 8.37 10.21
C ALA A 90 -13.72 9.79 10.78
N GLU A 91 -12.79 10.57 10.22
CA GLU A 91 -12.59 11.98 10.59
C GLU A 91 -13.79 12.84 10.21
N GLN A 92 -14.35 12.64 9.01
CA GLN A 92 -15.59 13.31 8.58
C GLN A 92 -16.74 13.02 9.55
N LEU A 93 -16.93 11.76 9.95
CA LEU A 93 -17.97 11.36 10.89
C LEU A 93 -17.79 11.95 12.29
N LYS A 94 -16.55 11.98 12.78
CA LYS A 94 -16.22 12.58 14.07
C LYS A 94 -16.49 14.09 14.05
N ALA A 95 -16.07 14.78 13.00
CA ALA A 95 -16.32 16.20 12.87
C ALA A 95 -17.82 16.51 12.80
N LEU A 96 -18.57 15.77 11.98
CA LEU A 96 -20.02 15.97 11.82
C LEU A 96 -20.77 15.71 13.14
N SER A 97 -20.48 14.58 13.81
CA SER A 97 -21.11 14.26 15.10
C SER A 97 -20.76 15.26 16.20
N ALA A 98 -19.52 15.76 16.25
CA ALA A 98 -19.12 16.78 17.20
C ALA A 98 -19.88 18.11 16.98
N LEU A 99 -20.00 18.56 15.72
CA LEU A 99 -20.75 19.77 15.37
C LEU A 99 -22.24 19.63 15.69
N ALA A 100 -22.85 18.51 15.32
CA ALA A 100 -24.25 18.20 15.63
C ALA A 100 -24.52 18.21 17.14
N ALA A 101 -23.63 17.58 17.93
CA ALA A 101 -23.74 17.56 19.38
C ALA A 101 -23.65 18.97 20.01
N LEU A 102 -22.74 19.82 19.50
CA LEU A 102 -22.61 21.20 19.96
C LEU A 102 -23.87 22.03 19.63
N LEU A 103 -24.43 21.89 18.43
CA LEU A 103 -25.67 22.57 18.04
C LEU A 103 -26.86 22.11 18.90
N ALA A 104 -27.01 20.79 19.09
CA ALA A 104 -28.05 20.23 19.95
C ALA A 104 -27.91 20.72 21.40
N GLY A 105 -26.68 20.69 21.95
CA GLY A 105 -26.39 21.16 23.30
C GLY A 105 -26.68 22.64 23.48
N PHE A 106 -26.26 23.49 22.54
CA PHE A 106 -26.52 24.92 22.59
C PHE A 106 -28.02 25.24 22.45
N ALA A 107 -28.74 24.55 21.56
CA ALA A 107 -30.19 24.70 21.43
C ALA A 107 -30.93 24.29 22.72
N LEU A 108 -30.50 23.20 23.37
CA LEU A 108 -31.06 22.74 24.63
C LEU A 108 -30.79 23.71 25.79
N VAL A 109 -29.54 24.19 25.93
CA VAL A 109 -29.18 25.19 26.96
C VAL A 109 -29.96 26.47 26.75
N SER A 110 -30.05 26.96 25.51
CA SER A 110 -30.85 28.14 25.17
C SER A 110 -32.31 27.96 25.62
N PHE A 111 -32.91 26.80 25.37
CA PHE A 111 -34.26 26.50 25.80
C PHE A 111 -34.43 26.52 27.33
N LEU A 112 -33.45 26.03 28.09
CA LEU A 112 -33.50 25.98 29.55
C LEU A 112 -33.23 27.34 30.22
N GLU A 113 -32.34 28.14 29.65
CA GLU A 113 -31.92 29.43 30.20
C GLU A 113 -32.94 30.56 29.94
N PHE A 114 -33.75 30.43 28.88
CA PHE A 114 -34.82 31.39 28.63
C PHE A 114 -35.97 31.20 29.63
N GLN A 115 -35.89 31.89 30.76
CA GLN A 115 -37.05 32.04 31.65
C GLN A 115 -38.12 32.92 30.98
N PHE A 116 -39.24 32.31 30.65
CA PHE A 116 -40.38 32.97 30.00
C PHE A 116 -41.29 33.61 31.04
N VAL A 117 -41.31 34.94 31.11
CA VAL A 117 -42.33 35.69 31.83
C VAL A 117 -43.47 35.97 30.83
N VAL A 118 -44.60 35.29 31.00
CA VAL A 118 -45.74 35.37 30.08
C VAL A 118 -46.64 36.54 30.52
N ASP A 119 -46.55 37.66 29.81
CA ASP A 119 -47.45 38.81 29.98
C ASP A 119 -48.75 38.64 29.15
N ALA A 120 -49.81 39.37 29.52
CA ALA A 120 -51.15 39.25 28.92
C ALA A 120 -51.20 39.59 27.41
N ASP A 121 -50.31 40.46 26.93
CA ASP A 121 -50.23 40.90 25.53
C ASP A 121 -49.28 40.04 24.67
N TYR A 122 -48.81 38.91 25.20
CA TYR A 122 -47.87 38.03 24.51
C TYR A 122 -48.54 37.27 23.35
N ASN A 123 -47.89 37.27 22.18
CA ASN A 123 -48.35 36.49 21.04
C ASN A 123 -48.25 34.98 21.34
N ARG A 124 -49.40 34.36 21.63
CA ARG A 124 -49.54 32.95 22.06
C ARG A 124 -48.96 31.94 21.07
N ALA A 125 -48.73 32.32 19.80
CA ALA A 125 -48.16 31.44 18.78
C ALA A 125 -46.63 31.33 18.83
N LEU A 126 -45.91 32.31 19.41
CA LEU A 126 -44.43 32.33 19.41
C LEU A 126 -43.82 31.23 20.28
N LEU A 127 -44.39 31.01 21.47
CA LEU A 127 -43.90 30.01 22.42
C LEU A 127 -44.01 28.57 21.90
N PRO A 128 -45.16 28.09 21.37
CA PRO A 128 -45.25 26.75 20.81
C PRO A 128 -44.39 26.59 19.55
N LEU A 129 -44.25 27.65 18.73
CA LEU A 129 -43.38 27.60 17.56
C LEU A 129 -41.91 27.44 17.97
N PHE A 130 -41.44 28.20 18.96
CA PHE A 130 -40.09 28.09 19.52
C PHE A 130 -39.82 26.71 20.13
N ALA A 131 -40.77 26.17 20.90
CA ALA A 131 -40.66 24.83 21.45
C ALA A 131 -40.59 23.76 20.35
N LEU A 132 -41.41 23.89 19.30
CA LEU A 132 -41.43 22.97 18.16
C LEU A 132 -40.11 23.04 17.36
N THR A 133 -39.61 24.24 17.05
CA THR A 133 -38.33 24.39 16.33
C THR A 133 -37.15 23.88 17.16
N THR A 134 -37.15 24.12 18.48
CA THR A 134 -36.13 23.56 19.39
C THR A 134 -36.18 22.04 19.40
N SER A 135 -37.37 21.44 19.54
CA SER A 135 -37.54 19.98 19.58
C SER A 135 -37.10 19.32 18.27
N ILE A 136 -37.45 19.91 17.12
CA ILE A 136 -36.99 19.44 15.81
C ILE A 136 -35.46 19.54 15.72
N THR A 137 -34.89 20.69 16.07
CA THR A 137 -33.43 20.90 16.02
C THR A 137 -32.71 19.85 16.86
N VAL A 138 -33.05 19.71 18.14
CA VAL A 138 -32.40 18.75 19.04
C VAL A 138 -32.64 17.30 18.57
N GLY A 139 -33.87 16.95 18.19
CA GLY A 139 -34.21 15.58 17.77
C GLY A 139 -33.46 15.15 16.52
N VAL A 140 -33.40 16.03 15.52
CA VAL A 140 -32.71 15.77 14.25
C VAL A 140 -31.19 15.73 14.42
N GLU A 141 -30.61 16.64 15.21
CA GLU A 141 -29.17 16.66 15.48
C GLU A 141 -28.73 15.45 16.32
N VAL A 142 -29.50 15.07 17.35
CA VAL A 142 -29.22 13.85 18.14
C VAL A 142 -29.32 12.60 17.26
N ALA A 143 -30.31 12.52 16.37
CA ALA A 143 -30.40 11.42 15.42
C ALA A 143 -29.18 11.35 14.50
N ALA A 144 -28.71 12.50 13.99
CA ALA A 144 -27.49 12.58 13.18
C ALA A 144 -26.24 12.13 13.96
N VAL A 145 -26.08 12.54 15.23
CA VAL A 145 -24.99 12.10 16.11
C VAL A 145 -25.00 10.59 16.32
N VAL A 146 -26.18 10.01 16.60
CA VAL A 146 -26.32 8.57 16.84
C VAL A 146 -25.98 7.78 15.58
N LEU A 147 -26.50 8.19 14.41
CA LEU A 147 -26.18 7.54 13.14
C LEU A 147 -24.69 7.60 12.82
N CYS A 148 -24.05 8.77 12.99
CA CYS A 148 -22.61 8.92 12.78
C CYS A 148 -21.80 8.04 13.74
N SER A 149 -22.22 7.93 15.01
CA SER A 149 -21.53 7.14 16.03
C SER A 149 -21.64 5.63 15.76
N LEU A 150 -22.84 5.15 15.38
CA LEU A 150 -23.06 3.75 15.02
C LEU A 150 -22.30 3.38 13.74
N MET A 151 -22.30 4.28 12.75
CA MET A 151 -21.55 4.08 11.52
C MET A 151 -20.05 4.05 11.78
N LEU A 152 -19.51 4.98 12.58
CA LEU A 152 -18.12 4.97 13.00
C LEU A 152 -17.75 3.66 13.71
N ALA A 153 -18.58 3.18 14.64
CA ALA A 153 -18.36 1.90 15.30
C ALA A 153 -18.37 0.72 14.31
N SER A 154 -19.26 0.74 13.32
CA SER A 154 -19.31 -0.28 12.26
C SER A 154 -18.02 -0.30 11.43
N ILE A 155 -17.53 0.87 11.03
CA ILE A 155 -16.31 1.01 10.21
C ILE A 155 -15.08 0.57 11.00
N MET A 156 -14.97 0.95 12.28
CA MET A 156 -13.87 0.51 13.14
C MET A 156 -13.88 -1.01 13.37
N ARG A 157 -15.05 -1.64 13.42
CA ARG A 157 -15.18 -3.10 13.53
C ARG A 157 -14.76 -3.80 12.25
N VAL A 158 -15.23 -3.32 11.10
CA VAL A 158 -14.94 -3.92 9.80
C VAL A 158 -13.50 -3.62 9.35
N GLY A 159 -12.95 -2.46 9.71
CA GLY A 159 -11.55 -2.07 9.48
C GLY A 159 -10.53 -3.08 9.99
N LYS A 160 -10.84 -3.75 11.12
CA LYS A 160 -10.01 -4.84 11.67
C LYS A 160 -10.01 -6.11 10.82
N MET A 161 -11.05 -6.33 10.02
CA MET A 161 -11.18 -7.53 9.18
C MET A 161 -10.43 -7.41 7.85
N TYR A 162 -10.22 -6.19 7.32
CA TYR A 162 -9.48 -5.96 6.07
C TYR A 162 -7.96 -6.18 6.15
N VAL A 163 -7.44 -6.41 7.36
CA VAL A 163 -6.03 -6.75 7.62
C VAL A 163 -5.98 -8.16 8.19
N SER A 164 -6.70 -9.09 7.55
CA SER A 164 -6.64 -10.50 7.91
C SER A 164 -5.57 -11.22 7.07
N GLU A 165 -4.74 -12.01 7.72
CA GLU A 165 -3.77 -12.89 7.06
C GLU A 165 -4.44 -13.84 6.05
N GLN A 166 -5.70 -14.21 6.29
CA GLN A 166 -6.47 -15.06 5.38
C GLN A 166 -6.77 -14.36 4.05
N GLU A 167 -7.14 -13.08 4.09
CA GLU A 167 -7.40 -12.30 2.86
C GLU A 167 -6.11 -12.02 2.10
N GLU A 168 -4.99 -11.81 2.81
CA GLU A 168 -3.67 -11.75 2.18
C GLU A 168 -3.32 -13.07 1.49
N ALA A 169 -3.52 -14.22 2.15
CA ALA A 169 -3.23 -15.53 1.57
C ALA A 169 -4.05 -15.82 0.31
N GLU A 170 -5.36 -15.51 0.33
CA GLU A 170 -6.24 -15.64 -0.83
C GLU A 170 -5.81 -14.71 -1.97
N PHE A 171 -5.45 -13.46 -1.64
CA PHE A 171 -4.94 -12.50 -2.61
C PHE A 171 -3.63 -12.96 -3.25
N MET A 172 -2.70 -13.45 -2.44
CA MET A 172 -1.40 -13.98 -2.89
C MET A 172 -1.58 -15.21 -3.78
N HIS A 173 -2.54 -16.08 -3.47
CA HIS A 173 -2.91 -17.21 -4.33
C HIS A 173 -3.45 -16.73 -5.69
N GLN A 174 -4.35 -15.74 -5.70
CA GLN A 174 -4.86 -15.17 -6.95
C GLN A 174 -3.75 -14.53 -7.79
N CYS A 175 -2.81 -13.81 -7.15
CA CYS A 175 -1.63 -13.26 -7.83
C CYS A 175 -0.73 -14.35 -8.42
N HIS A 176 -0.53 -15.46 -7.71
CA HIS A 176 0.25 -16.59 -8.20
C HIS A 176 -0.41 -17.22 -9.45
N VAL A 177 -1.73 -17.48 -9.39
CA VAL A 177 -2.50 -17.97 -10.54
C VAL A 177 -2.43 -16.98 -11.70
N PHE A 178 -2.56 -15.68 -11.42
CA PHE A 178 -2.45 -14.62 -12.41
C PHE A 178 -1.11 -14.61 -13.14
N VAL A 179 0.01 -14.74 -12.43
CA VAL A 179 1.35 -14.81 -13.04
C VAL A 179 1.45 -16.01 -13.98
N SER A 180 0.92 -17.17 -13.59
CA SER A 180 0.93 -18.38 -14.43
C SER A 180 0.06 -18.28 -15.69
N GLN A 181 -0.99 -17.46 -15.65
CA GLN A 181 -1.96 -17.27 -16.73
C GLN A 181 -1.81 -15.91 -17.43
N TYR A 182 -0.73 -15.18 -17.14
CA TYR A 182 -0.57 -13.80 -17.57
C TYR A 182 -0.52 -13.72 -19.10
N ARG A 183 -1.31 -12.79 -19.64
CA ARG A 183 -1.20 -12.35 -21.02
C ARG A 183 -1.01 -10.83 -21.04
N PRO A 184 -0.19 -10.30 -21.96
CA PRO A 184 -0.05 -8.85 -22.12
C PRO A 184 -1.42 -8.17 -22.21
N GLY A 185 -1.62 -7.11 -21.41
CA GLY A 185 -2.89 -6.40 -21.28
C GLY A 185 -3.84 -6.91 -20.18
N HIS A 186 -3.58 -8.07 -19.55
CA HIS A 186 -4.32 -8.47 -18.36
C HIS A 186 -3.89 -7.64 -17.14
N ARG A 187 -4.84 -7.37 -16.23
CA ARG A 187 -4.62 -6.60 -15.00
C ARG A 187 -4.47 -7.56 -13.80
N PRO A 188 -3.64 -7.21 -12.81
CA PRO A 188 -3.56 -7.99 -11.58
C PRO A 188 -4.93 -8.07 -10.91
N PRO A 189 -5.21 -9.15 -10.17
CA PRO A 189 -6.45 -9.27 -9.42
C PRO A 189 -6.58 -8.13 -8.40
N ALA A 190 -7.81 -7.71 -8.17
CA ALA A 190 -8.15 -6.78 -7.09
C ALA A 190 -8.72 -7.57 -5.90
N PRO A 191 -8.48 -7.13 -4.66
CA PRO A 191 -9.07 -7.77 -3.49
C PRO A 191 -10.60 -7.71 -3.57
N VAL A 192 -11.26 -8.84 -3.28
CA VAL A 192 -12.72 -9.01 -3.39
C VAL A 192 -13.48 -8.09 -2.42
N ARG A 193 -12.88 -7.82 -1.26
CA ARG A 193 -13.45 -6.98 -0.21
C ARG A 193 -12.63 -5.68 -0.11
N THR A 194 -13.21 -4.60 -0.61
CA THR A 194 -12.66 -3.25 -0.45
C THR A 194 -13.55 -2.44 0.48
N PHE A 195 -12.94 -1.51 1.20
CA PHE A 195 -13.69 -0.59 2.07
C PHE A 195 -14.70 0.23 1.25
N ALA A 196 -14.32 0.72 0.08
CA ALA A 196 -15.21 1.43 -0.84
C ALA A 196 -16.48 0.62 -1.19
N ALA A 197 -16.36 -0.69 -1.48
CA ALA A 197 -17.52 -1.52 -1.78
C ALA A 197 -18.45 -1.70 -0.56
N TYR A 198 -17.87 -1.88 0.63
CA TYR A 198 -18.63 -1.93 1.88
C TYR A 198 -19.34 -0.61 2.17
N TRP A 199 -18.63 0.51 2.02
CA TRP A 199 -19.16 1.85 2.24
C TRP A 199 -20.32 2.14 1.31
N ALA A 200 -20.15 1.92 0.00
CA ALA A 200 -21.18 2.12 -1.00
C ALA A 200 -22.45 1.29 -0.72
N HIS A 201 -22.29 0.05 -0.26
CA HIS A 201 -23.43 -0.84 -0.04
C HIS A 201 -24.16 -0.60 1.29
N ARG A 202 -23.45 -0.26 2.37
CA ARG A 202 -24.02 -0.20 3.73
C ARG A 202 -24.02 1.18 4.37
N CYS A 203 -23.01 1.99 4.09
CA CYS A 203 -22.80 3.26 4.78
C CYS A 203 -23.35 4.45 3.99
N GLU A 204 -23.32 4.42 2.66
CA GLU A 204 -23.68 5.58 1.83
C GLU A 204 -25.10 6.09 2.07
N GLY A 205 -26.09 5.18 2.18
CA GLY A 205 -27.48 5.54 2.44
C GLY A 205 -27.68 6.16 3.84
N GLU A 206 -27.03 5.57 4.85
CA GLU A 206 -27.09 6.05 6.23
C GLU A 206 -26.35 7.38 6.40
N TRP A 207 -25.19 7.52 5.75
CA TRP A 207 -24.41 8.76 5.67
C TRP A 207 -25.23 9.89 5.06
N SER A 208 -25.82 9.66 3.89
CA SER A 208 -26.68 10.66 3.22
C SER A 208 -27.85 11.06 4.11
N THR A 209 -28.40 10.12 4.87
CA THR A 209 -29.50 10.40 5.80
C THR A 209 -29.03 11.22 7.00
N ALA A 210 -27.90 10.85 7.62
CA ALA A 210 -27.30 11.62 8.72
C ALA A 210 -26.92 13.04 8.29
N PHE A 211 -26.33 13.19 7.10
CA PHE A 211 -25.97 14.49 6.55
C PHE A 211 -27.21 15.35 6.23
N ARG A 212 -28.28 14.76 5.72
CA ARG A 212 -29.56 15.45 5.51
C ARG A 212 -30.20 15.90 6.81
N LEU A 213 -30.18 15.05 7.84
CA LEU A 213 -30.65 15.40 9.17
C LEU A 213 -29.87 16.61 9.71
N PHE A 214 -28.54 16.54 9.76
CA PHE A 214 -27.69 17.68 10.15
C PHE A 214 -28.00 18.95 9.34
N THR A 215 -28.13 18.82 8.03
CA THR A 215 -28.43 19.96 7.14
C THR A 215 -29.82 20.56 7.38
N ILE A 216 -30.80 19.78 7.85
CA ILE A 216 -32.13 20.29 8.24
C ILE A 216 -32.08 20.93 9.63
N GLY A 217 -31.26 20.40 10.55
CA GLY A 217 -31.08 20.91 11.90
C GLY A 217 -30.55 22.35 11.93
N VAL A 218 -29.56 22.67 11.09
CA VAL A 218 -28.91 23.99 11.05
C VAL A 218 -29.90 25.14 10.71
N PRO A 219 -30.74 25.07 9.66
CA PRO A 219 -31.81 26.03 9.41
C PRO A 219 -32.80 26.16 10.56
N CYS A 220 -33.26 25.05 11.12
CA CYS A 220 -34.18 25.05 12.26
C CYS A 220 -33.55 25.77 13.47
N PHE A 221 -32.25 25.59 13.68
CA PHE A 221 -31.50 26.28 14.72
C PHE A 221 -31.46 27.80 14.52
N PHE A 222 -31.20 28.30 13.31
CA PHE A 222 -31.23 29.74 13.02
C PHE A 222 -32.62 30.35 13.23
N VAL A 223 -33.67 29.65 12.80
CA VAL A 223 -35.06 30.06 13.06
C VAL A 223 -35.32 30.11 14.57
N ASN A 224 -34.81 29.12 15.32
CA ASN A 224 -34.95 29.06 16.77
C ASN A 224 -34.31 30.28 17.46
N LEU A 225 -33.13 30.72 17.01
CA LEU A 225 -32.47 31.91 17.54
C LEU A 225 -33.19 33.21 17.18
N ALA A 226 -33.75 33.30 15.97
CA ALA A 226 -34.58 34.44 15.59
C ALA A 226 -35.81 34.53 16.51
N LEU A 227 -36.52 33.41 16.73
CA LEU A 227 -37.66 33.33 17.64
C LEU A 227 -37.26 33.67 19.08
N ALA A 228 -36.14 33.14 19.57
CA ALA A 228 -35.61 33.48 20.90
C ALA A 228 -35.41 34.99 21.07
N GLY A 229 -34.92 35.68 20.03
CA GLY A 229 -34.78 37.14 20.05
C GLY A 229 -36.13 37.87 20.25
N TRP A 230 -37.18 37.43 19.55
CA TRP A 230 -38.53 37.98 19.72
C TRP A 230 -39.10 37.72 21.10
N ILE A 231 -38.82 36.56 21.68
CA ILE A 231 -39.29 36.21 23.02
C ILE A 231 -38.54 37.02 24.08
N LYS A 232 -37.21 37.12 23.97
CA LYS A 232 -36.37 37.79 24.96
C LYS A 232 -36.56 39.31 24.99
N PHE A 233 -36.73 39.93 23.83
CA PHE A 233 -36.86 41.39 23.71
C PHE A 233 -38.32 41.87 23.61
N HIS A 234 -39.30 41.03 23.97
CA HIS A 234 -40.72 41.38 23.88
C HIS A 234 -41.09 42.62 24.72
N GLN A 235 -40.45 42.82 25.87
CA GLN A 235 -40.71 43.94 26.78
C GLN A 235 -39.97 45.23 26.40
N ALA A 236 -39.08 45.20 25.40
CA ALA A 236 -38.37 46.39 24.96
C ALA A 236 -39.34 47.34 24.24
N SER A 237 -39.29 48.63 24.58
CA SER A 237 -40.18 49.65 23.99
C SER A 237 -40.04 49.82 22.48
N THR A 238 -38.92 49.34 21.90
CA THR A 238 -38.72 49.31 20.45
C THR A 238 -38.33 47.90 19.99
N PRO A 239 -38.92 47.37 18.90
CA PRO A 239 -38.59 46.04 18.37
C PRO A 239 -37.24 46.00 17.62
N THR A 240 -36.39 47.01 17.81
CA THR A 240 -35.14 47.19 17.08
C THR A 240 -34.18 46.02 17.32
N ALA A 241 -33.99 45.60 18.58
CA ALA A 241 -33.13 44.48 18.93
C ALA A 241 -33.58 43.14 18.32
N ALA A 242 -34.86 42.80 18.42
CA ALA A 242 -35.41 41.56 17.86
C ALA A 242 -35.33 41.54 16.32
N SER A 243 -35.60 42.69 15.69
CA SER A 243 -35.49 42.84 14.23
C SER A 243 -34.04 42.65 13.75
N LEU A 244 -33.06 43.22 14.47
CA LEU A 244 -31.65 43.10 14.13
C LEU A 244 -31.15 41.65 14.26
N VAL A 245 -31.52 40.96 15.35
CA VAL A 245 -31.21 39.53 15.51
C VAL A 245 -31.81 38.71 14.36
N THR A 246 -33.07 38.96 14.01
CA THR A 246 -33.74 38.26 12.91
C THR A 246 -33.06 38.51 11.56
N CYS A 247 -32.67 39.75 11.26
CA CYS A 247 -31.93 40.09 10.04
C CYS A 247 -30.57 39.37 9.99
N CYS A 248 -29.80 39.41 11.08
CA CYS A 248 -28.51 38.72 11.15
C CYS A 248 -28.66 37.21 10.96
N MET A 249 -29.63 36.58 11.64
CA MET A 249 -29.92 35.15 11.49
C MET A 249 -30.44 34.81 10.09
N GLY A 250 -31.25 35.67 9.48
CA GLY A 250 -31.74 35.51 8.11
C GLY A 250 -30.62 35.55 7.06
N ILE A 251 -29.66 36.45 7.20
CA ILE A 251 -28.47 36.51 6.32
C ILE A 251 -27.62 35.25 6.50
N ALA A 252 -27.38 34.82 7.76
CA ALA A 252 -26.63 33.60 8.05
C ALA A 252 -27.31 32.35 7.47
N LEU A 253 -28.64 32.26 7.60
CA LEU A 253 -29.47 31.20 7.00
C LEU A 253 -29.32 31.17 5.48
N MET A 254 -29.45 32.32 4.81
CA MET A 254 -29.32 32.40 3.35
C MET A 254 -27.93 31.99 2.88
N TRP A 255 -26.88 32.41 3.59
CA TRP A 255 -25.50 31.99 3.30
C TRP A 255 -25.29 30.50 3.51
N ASN A 256 -25.86 29.95 4.60
CA ASN A 256 -25.81 28.53 4.90
C ASN A 256 -26.52 27.71 3.81
N LEU A 257 -27.75 28.06 3.43
CA LEU A 257 -28.50 27.40 2.36
C LEU A 257 -27.77 27.46 1.02
N TYR A 258 -27.17 28.60 0.67
CA TYR A 258 -26.35 28.74 -0.53
C TYR A 258 -25.14 27.80 -0.50
N THR A 259 -24.44 27.73 0.64
CA THR A 259 -23.28 26.85 0.83
C THR A 259 -23.67 25.38 0.73
N HIS A 260 -24.76 24.96 1.39
CA HIS A 260 -25.27 23.60 1.31
C HIS A 260 -25.79 23.23 -0.09
N TYR A 261 -26.44 24.16 -0.79
CA TYR A 261 -26.87 23.88 -2.17
C TYR A 261 -25.69 23.74 -3.13
N LYS A 262 -24.68 24.61 -2.99
CA LYS A 262 -23.47 24.58 -3.82
C LYS A 262 -22.64 23.32 -3.59
N TRP A 263 -22.36 22.97 -2.33
CA TRP A 263 -21.43 21.90 -1.98
C TRP A 263 -22.10 20.56 -1.67
N GLY A 264 -23.35 20.58 -1.20
CA GLY A 264 -24.07 19.36 -0.81
C GLY A 264 -24.28 18.39 -1.97
N LYS A 265 -24.41 18.89 -3.20
CA LYS A 265 -24.48 18.03 -4.39
C LYS A 265 -23.18 17.26 -4.63
N TYR A 266 -22.02 17.89 -4.44
CA TYR A 266 -20.71 17.24 -4.63
C TYR A 266 -20.42 16.24 -3.51
N LEU A 267 -20.70 16.62 -2.26
CA LEU A 267 -20.54 15.75 -1.09
C LEU A 267 -21.40 14.48 -1.13
N LEU A 268 -22.46 14.47 -1.95
CA LEU A 268 -23.37 13.34 -2.12
C LEU A 268 -23.16 12.57 -3.45
N GLN A 269 -22.28 13.03 -4.36
CA GLN A 269 -22.08 12.40 -5.68
C GLN A 269 -20.72 11.72 -5.89
N ASP A 270 -19.72 11.93 -5.01
CA ASP A 270 -18.31 11.64 -5.35
C ASP A 270 -17.94 10.15 -5.56
N GLU A 271 -18.67 9.17 -5.03
CA GLU A 271 -18.21 7.77 -5.04
C GLU A 271 -18.36 7.06 -6.41
N ALA A 272 -19.31 7.47 -7.25
CA ALA A 272 -19.53 6.83 -8.56
C ALA A 272 -18.50 7.26 -9.62
N ALA A 273 -17.94 8.47 -9.50
CA ALA A 273 -16.98 9.01 -10.45
C ALA A 273 -15.55 8.50 -10.22
N GLU A 274 -15.18 8.14 -8.98
CA GLU A 274 -13.86 7.58 -8.68
C GLU A 274 -13.69 6.13 -9.17
N GLN A 275 -14.76 5.32 -9.14
CA GLN A 275 -14.75 3.98 -9.75
C GLN A 275 -14.52 4.07 -11.28
N ASP A 276 -15.08 5.09 -11.92
CA ASP A 276 -14.84 5.40 -13.34
C ASP A 276 -13.44 6.00 -13.59
N ALA A 277 -12.88 6.76 -12.64
CA ALA A 277 -11.52 7.28 -12.74
C ALA A 277 -10.45 6.18 -12.67
N GLY A 278 -10.69 5.12 -11.87
CA GLY A 278 -9.89 3.89 -11.90
C GLY A 278 -9.99 3.13 -13.22
N LEU A 279 -11.11 3.28 -13.94
CA LEU A 279 -11.29 2.79 -15.31
C LEU A 279 -10.53 3.66 -16.34
N ARG A 280 -10.48 4.99 -16.13
CA ARG A 280 -9.85 6.00 -17.02
C ARG A 280 -8.32 6.03 -17.05
N LEU A 281 -7.62 5.19 -16.29
CA LEU A 281 -6.24 4.79 -16.59
C LEU A 281 -6.24 3.80 -17.78
N THR A 282 -6.83 4.24 -18.89
CA THR A 282 -7.16 3.51 -20.11
C THR A 282 -5.94 3.33 -21.00
N GLN A 283 -4.95 2.57 -20.54
CA GLN A 283 -4.00 1.99 -21.48
C GLN A 283 -3.49 0.66 -20.95
N PRO A 284 -3.58 -0.43 -21.75
CA PRO A 284 -3.19 -1.76 -21.30
C PRO A 284 -1.70 -1.75 -20.95
N PRO A 285 -1.29 -2.34 -19.82
CA PRO A 285 0.12 -2.50 -19.50
C PRO A 285 0.77 -3.34 -20.59
N VAL A 286 1.78 -2.76 -21.25
CA VAL A 286 2.61 -3.44 -22.26
C VAL A 286 3.87 -3.88 -21.52
N GLY A 287 3.94 -5.12 -21.03
CA GLY A 287 5.12 -5.55 -20.27
C GLY A 287 4.91 -6.74 -19.36
N LEU A 288 5.64 -6.75 -18.24
CA LEU A 288 5.60 -7.82 -17.24
C LEU A 288 4.29 -7.78 -16.42
N PRO A 289 3.94 -8.87 -15.70
CA PRO A 289 2.66 -9.00 -14.99
C PRO A 289 2.34 -7.88 -14.00
N PHE A 290 3.38 -7.22 -13.48
CA PHE A 290 3.26 -6.18 -12.45
C PHE A 290 3.67 -4.77 -12.94
N ASP A 291 3.97 -4.56 -14.22
CA ASP A 291 4.45 -3.27 -14.78
C ASP A 291 3.34 -2.19 -14.93
N TRP A 292 2.16 -2.42 -14.38
CA TRP A 292 0.97 -1.55 -14.58
C TRP A 292 1.09 -0.15 -13.98
N TYR A 293 2.05 0.08 -13.08
CA TYR A 293 2.30 1.38 -12.44
C TYR A 293 3.39 2.20 -13.14
N LEU A 294 4.11 1.61 -14.10
CA LEU A 294 5.11 2.36 -14.84
C LEU A 294 4.39 3.31 -15.81
N PRO A 295 4.74 4.61 -15.83
CA PRO A 295 4.27 5.51 -16.87
C PRO A 295 4.63 4.92 -18.24
N GLN A 296 3.68 4.87 -19.17
CA GLN A 296 3.98 4.36 -20.50
C GLN A 296 5.16 5.14 -21.12
N VAL A 297 6.12 4.40 -21.67
CA VAL A 297 7.32 4.90 -22.36
C VAL A 297 6.99 5.58 -23.71
N GLY A 298 5.75 6.01 -23.92
CA GLY A 298 5.30 6.71 -25.13
C GLY A 298 5.63 8.19 -25.18
N MET A 299 6.25 8.77 -24.13
CA MET A 299 6.50 10.22 -24.03
C MET A 299 7.91 10.61 -23.56
N LEU A 300 8.83 9.67 -23.40
CA LEU A 300 10.22 9.98 -23.03
C LEU A 300 11.17 9.43 -24.07
N ASP A 301 11.95 10.34 -24.65
CA ASP A 301 13.00 10.05 -25.62
C ASP A 301 13.88 8.86 -25.17
N VAL A 302 14.24 8.06 -26.16
CA VAL A 302 14.96 6.78 -26.13
C VAL A 302 16.29 6.73 -25.31
N PRO A 303 17.00 7.82 -24.92
CA PRO A 303 18.25 7.67 -24.17
C PRO A 303 18.10 7.25 -22.69
N LEU A 304 16.97 7.53 -22.03
CA LEU A 304 16.81 7.32 -20.57
C LEU A 304 16.47 5.88 -20.18
N GLN A 305 16.05 5.06 -21.15
CA GLN A 305 15.68 3.67 -20.90
C GLN A 305 16.91 2.78 -20.69
N ARG A 306 18.02 3.05 -21.40
CA ARG A 306 19.28 2.31 -21.19
C ARG A 306 19.89 2.57 -19.80
N SER A 307 19.69 3.76 -19.22
CA SER A 307 20.28 4.08 -17.91
C SER A 307 19.49 3.46 -16.76
N LEU A 308 18.16 3.36 -16.85
CA LEU A 308 17.34 2.73 -15.81
C LEU A 308 17.47 1.20 -15.80
N THR A 309 17.50 0.55 -16.97
CA THR A 309 17.74 -0.90 -17.04
C THR A 309 19.19 -1.26 -16.67
N ALA A 310 20.17 -0.42 -17.02
CA ALA A 310 21.55 -0.60 -16.59
C ALA A 310 21.69 -0.44 -15.06
N ASN A 311 21.03 0.55 -14.45
CA ASN A 311 21.07 0.74 -13.00
C ASN A 311 20.39 -0.39 -12.22
N HIS A 312 19.31 -0.97 -12.76
CA HIS A 312 18.65 -2.11 -12.12
C HIS A 312 19.47 -3.41 -12.24
N ALA A 313 20.12 -3.63 -13.40
CA ALA A 313 21.06 -4.75 -13.58
C ALA A 313 22.33 -4.60 -12.73
N GLN A 314 22.83 -3.38 -12.57
CA GLN A 314 24.02 -3.08 -11.77
C GLN A 314 23.76 -3.18 -10.25
N ARG A 315 22.53 -2.90 -9.79
CA ARG A 315 22.12 -3.18 -8.41
C ARG A 315 22.03 -4.67 -8.10
N LEU A 316 21.55 -5.50 -9.04
CA LEU A 316 21.54 -6.96 -8.90
C LEU A 316 22.96 -7.54 -8.93
N SER A 317 23.85 -7.01 -9.79
CA SER A 317 25.27 -7.37 -9.81
C SER A 317 26.01 -7.02 -8.52
N ASN A 318 25.73 -5.87 -7.91
CA ASN A 318 26.36 -5.45 -6.66
C ASN A 318 25.82 -6.21 -5.44
N ALA A 319 24.54 -6.61 -5.44
CA ALA A 319 23.99 -7.45 -4.37
C ALA A 319 24.62 -8.86 -4.34
N GLY A 320 24.98 -9.41 -5.51
CA GLY A 320 25.68 -10.69 -5.62
C GLY A 320 27.17 -10.67 -5.22
N ARG A 321 27.81 -9.48 -5.16
CA ARG A 321 29.24 -9.35 -4.79
C ARG A 321 29.49 -9.22 -3.29
N SER A 322 28.45 -9.02 -2.47
CA SER A 322 28.63 -8.77 -1.03
C SER A 322 28.67 -10.03 -0.16
N GLN A 323 28.64 -11.23 -0.74
CA GLN A 323 28.76 -12.51 -0.03
C GLN A 323 29.81 -13.41 -0.70
N ALA A 324 31.08 -13.02 -0.63
CA ALA A 324 32.19 -13.95 -0.80
C ALA A 324 32.87 -14.11 0.57
N PRO A 325 32.96 -15.32 1.15
CA PRO A 325 33.64 -15.54 2.41
C PRO A 325 35.16 -15.41 2.20
N THR A 326 35.77 -14.44 2.87
CA THR A 326 37.23 -14.34 3.00
C THR A 326 37.71 -15.51 3.86
N ILE A 327 38.18 -16.57 3.22
CA ILE A 327 38.89 -17.67 3.89
C ILE A 327 40.28 -17.15 4.25
N ALA A 328 40.43 -16.73 5.50
CA ALA A 328 41.73 -16.44 6.09
C ALA A 328 42.40 -17.78 6.47
N HIS A 329 43.56 -18.05 5.89
CA HIS A 329 44.47 -19.10 6.33
C HIS A 329 45.13 -18.64 7.64
N GLU A 330 44.71 -19.23 8.77
CA GLU A 330 45.43 -19.13 10.04
C GLU A 330 46.40 -20.31 10.15
N THR A 331 47.69 -19.99 10.09
CA THR A 331 48.81 -20.88 10.37
C THR A 331 48.87 -21.21 11.86
N GLU A 332 48.86 -22.51 12.12
CA GLU A 332 49.18 -23.18 13.39
C GLU A 332 50.62 -22.84 13.80
N GLU A 333 50.81 -22.20 14.96
CA GLU A 333 52.10 -22.18 15.65
C GLU A 333 51.92 -22.42 17.16
N ASN A 334 52.70 -23.39 17.62
CA ASN A 334 52.85 -23.94 18.97
C ASN A 334 52.80 -22.95 20.15
N GLY A 335 52.23 -23.43 21.26
CA GLY A 335 53.02 -23.58 22.47
C GLY A 335 52.50 -22.96 23.79
N VAL A 336 52.61 -23.79 24.83
CA VAL A 336 52.97 -23.48 26.23
C VAL A 336 51.85 -23.27 27.26
N ASP A 337 51.83 -24.22 28.20
CA ASP A 337 51.55 -24.15 29.65
C ASP A 337 51.08 -22.83 30.28
N CYS A 338 50.07 -22.91 31.16
CA CYS A 338 50.27 -22.80 32.62
C CYS A 338 48.95 -22.70 33.42
N SER A 339 48.89 -23.54 34.47
CA SER A 339 48.42 -23.28 35.85
C SER A 339 46.96 -22.84 36.15
N ASP A 340 46.32 -23.68 36.97
CA ASP A 340 45.70 -23.38 38.27
C ASP A 340 45.13 -21.98 38.53
N THR A 341 43.85 -21.89 38.92
CA THR A 341 43.46 -21.41 40.27
C THR A 341 41.95 -21.52 40.55
N THR A 342 41.63 -22.30 41.58
CA THR A 342 40.69 -22.05 42.71
C THR A 342 39.31 -21.45 42.44
N ASP A 343 38.27 -22.29 42.59
CA ASP A 343 36.96 -21.88 43.11
C ASP A 343 36.98 -21.98 44.64
N GLY A 344 36.61 -20.88 45.30
CA GLY A 344 36.37 -20.79 46.74
C GLY A 344 34.87 -20.69 47.03
N ASP A 345 34.52 -21.21 48.21
CA ASP A 345 33.20 -21.18 48.87
C ASP A 345 32.54 -19.80 48.99
#